data_AF-A0A9P6ARS4-F1
#
_entry.id   AF-A0A9P6ARS4-F1
#
_cell.length_a   1.000
_cell.length_b   1.000
_cell.length_c   1.000
_cell.angle_alpha   90.00
_cell.angle_beta   90.00
_cell.angle_gamma   90.00
#
_symmetry.space_group_name_H-M   'P 1'
#
loop_
_entity.id
_entity.type
_entity.pdbx_description
1 polymer ?
#
loop_
_entity_poly.entity_id
_entity_poly.type
_entity_poly.pdbx_seq_one_letter_code
_entity_poly.pdbx_strand_id
1 'polypeptide(L)'
;MTIVSFPGEWTLISSVGQHTVGGDLVLPTLGVVIPFLPPTHIWTRGGEAEHYIHPFSGGQRISITHFTHSTVWDHFGILFPWSTPYDDSKHCLMELIEQMKAQATADGKGKETSHISRADLEKKKEERK
;
A
#
# COMPACT_ATOMS: atom_id res chain seq x y z
N MET A 1 4.74 -5.69 15.45
CA MET A 1 4.82 -4.53 14.53
C MET A 1 4.21 -4.97 13.21
N THR A 2 2.95 -4.63 12.96
CA THR A 2 2.24 -5.05 11.75
C THR A 2 2.50 -4.01 10.68
N ILE A 3 3.23 -4.36 9.62
CA ILE A 3 3.41 -3.51 8.45
C ILE A 3 2.10 -3.56 7.67
N VAL A 4 1.29 -2.51 7.78
CA VAL A 4 0.05 -2.38 7.01
C VAL A 4 0.44 -1.88 5.62
N SER A 5 0.30 -2.72 4.60
CA SER A 5 0.65 -2.35 3.22
C SER A 5 -0.48 -1.53 2.60
N PHE A 6 -0.21 -0.25 2.34
CA PHE A 6 -1.06 0.61 1.53
C PHE A 6 -0.97 0.20 0.05
N PRO A 7 -2.07 0.09 -0.70
CA PRO A 7 -2.03 0.23 -2.14
C PRO A 7 -2.05 1.73 -2.43
N GLY A 8 -0.94 2.34 -2.86
CA GLY A 8 -0.93 3.77 -3.15
C GLY A 8 0.47 4.35 -3.34
N GLU A 9 0.83 4.63 -4.60
CA GLU A 9 2.04 5.41 -4.95
C GLU A 9 3.39 4.71 -4.67
N TRP A 10 3.46 3.40 -4.91
CA TRP A 10 4.77 2.80 -5.18
C TRP A 10 5.30 3.36 -6.50
N THR A 11 6.53 3.85 -6.45
CA THR A 11 7.31 4.25 -7.61
C THR A 11 8.36 3.20 -7.86
N LEU A 12 8.34 2.62 -9.06
CA LEU A 12 9.45 1.84 -9.59
C LEU A 12 10.44 2.79 -10.24
N ILE A 13 11.67 2.83 -9.75
CA ILE A 13 12.78 3.56 -10.36
C ILE A 13 13.74 2.54 -10.97
N SER A 14 13.94 2.63 -12.28
CA SER A 14 14.85 1.76 -13.02
C SER A 14 16.08 2.55 -13.46
N SER A 15 17.27 2.11 -13.07
CA SER A 15 18.54 2.69 -13.51
C SER A 15 19.05 1.96 -14.75
N VAL A 16 19.23 2.72 -15.83
CA VAL A 16 19.76 2.25 -17.13
C VAL A 16 20.88 3.18 -17.61
N GLY A 17 21.58 2.80 -18.68
CA GLY A 17 22.77 3.52 -19.14
C GLY A 17 24.06 2.96 -18.52
N GLN A 18 25.09 3.80 -18.41
CA GLN A 18 26.41 3.39 -17.92
C GLN A 18 27.06 4.54 -17.14
N HIS A 19 27.32 4.30 -15.86
CA HIS A 19 28.19 5.14 -15.03
C HIS A 19 28.92 4.26 -14.02
N THR A 20 30.11 4.69 -13.59
CA THR A 20 31.04 3.82 -12.86
C THR A 20 31.11 4.13 -11.36
N VAL A 21 30.75 5.34 -10.95
CA VAL A 21 30.86 5.79 -9.55
C VAL A 21 29.67 6.65 -9.15
N GLY A 22 29.17 6.41 -7.92
CA GLY A 22 28.11 7.19 -7.30
C GLY A 22 26.71 6.86 -7.86
N GLY A 23 25.84 7.87 -7.86
CA GLY A 23 24.46 7.72 -8.34
C GLY A 23 23.52 7.00 -7.37
N ASP A 24 23.96 6.80 -6.12
CA ASP A 24 23.19 6.15 -5.06
C ASP A 24 21.89 6.89 -4.76
N LEU A 25 20.83 6.13 -4.46
CA LEU A 25 19.59 6.67 -3.95
C LEU A 25 19.71 6.86 -2.43
N VAL A 26 19.52 8.09 -1.97
CA VAL A 26 19.58 8.44 -0.55
C VAL A 26 18.17 8.68 -0.03
N LEU A 27 17.86 8.06 1.10
CA LEU A 27 16.62 8.21 1.86
C LEU A 27 16.99 8.78 3.25
N PRO A 28 17.20 10.11 3.36
CA PRO A 28 17.78 10.72 4.55
C PRO A 28 16.97 10.49 5.82
N THR A 29 15.64 10.53 5.72
CA THR A 29 14.72 10.30 6.85
C THR A 29 14.83 8.89 7.42
N LEU A 30 15.28 7.92 6.61
CA LEU A 30 15.49 6.53 7.01
C LEU A 30 16.96 6.24 7.35
N GLY A 31 17.88 7.17 7.09
CA GLY A 31 19.32 6.94 7.22
C GLY A 31 19.85 5.87 6.26
N VAL A 32 19.20 5.67 5.11
CA VAL A 32 19.51 4.61 4.15
C VAL A 32 20.14 5.19 2.89
N VAL A 33 21.20 4.55 2.41
CA VAL A 33 21.82 4.78 1.10
C VAL A 33 21.77 3.48 0.32
N ILE A 34 21.18 3.52 -0.87
CA ILE A 34 20.99 2.36 -1.73
C ILE A 34 21.87 2.53 -2.97
N PRO A 35 22.85 1.64 -3.19
CA PRO A 35 23.63 1.61 -4.42
C PRO A 35 22.70 1.48 -5.63
N PHE A 36 22.82 2.38 -6.59
CA PHE A 36 21.86 2.46 -7.70
C PHE A 36 22.53 2.48 -9.08
N LEU A 37 23.45 1.52 -9.25
CA LEU A 37 24.15 1.23 -10.51
C LEU A 37 23.26 0.50 -11.52
N PRO A 38 23.33 0.82 -12.83
CA PRO A 38 22.66 0.02 -13.85
C PRO A 38 23.15 -1.43 -13.87
N PRO A 39 22.26 -2.43 -14.06
CA PRO A 39 20.80 -2.35 -14.15
C PRO A 39 20.13 -2.64 -12.79
N THR A 40 19.78 -1.58 -12.04
CA THR A 40 19.09 -1.74 -10.74
C THR A 40 17.67 -1.22 -10.81
N HIS A 41 16.76 -1.90 -10.12
CA HIS A 41 15.38 -1.50 -9.93
C HIS A 41 15.11 -1.28 -8.44
N ILE A 42 14.57 -0.12 -8.09
CA ILE A 42 14.19 0.22 -6.71
C ILE A 42 12.70 0.49 -6.68
N TRP A 43 12.01 -0.10 -5.71
CA TRP A 43 10.62 0.22 -5.38
C TRP A 43 10.63 1.08 -4.12
N THR A 44 10.05 2.27 -4.20
CA THR A 44 9.97 3.21 -3.06
C THR A 44 8.62 3.93 -3.04
N ARG A 45 8.25 4.52 -1.89
CA ARG A 45 7.13 5.45 -1.77
C ARG A 45 7.61 6.84 -2.13
N GLY A 46 7.59 7.16 -3.43
CA GLY A 46 8.16 8.42 -3.92
C GLY A 46 7.49 9.68 -3.36
N GLY A 47 6.21 9.61 -3.00
CA GLY A 47 5.46 10.72 -2.40
C GLY A 47 5.63 10.87 -0.88
N GLU A 48 6.05 9.80 -0.18
CA GLU A 48 6.17 9.80 1.29
C GLU A 48 7.62 9.91 1.76
N ALA A 49 8.54 9.27 1.05
CA ALA A 49 9.94 9.23 1.41
C ALA A 49 10.70 10.30 0.64
N GLU A 50 11.16 11.35 1.35
CA GLU A 50 12.14 12.27 0.81
C GLU A 50 13.34 11.49 0.28
N HIS A 51 13.76 11.79 -0.94
CA HIS A 51 14.85 11.08 -1.59
C HIS A 51 15.60 11.98 -2.56
N TYR A 52 16.90 11.70 -2.73
CA TYR A 52 17.72 12.36 -3.72
C TYR A 52 18.80 11.40 -4.25
N ILE A 53 19.44 11.79 -5.34
CA ILE A 53 20.51 11.01 -5.97
C ILE A 53 21.85 11.66 -5.65
N HIS A 54 22.81 10.87 -5.15
CA HIS A 54 24.17 11.35 -5.00
C HIS A 54 24.79 11.71 -6.35
N PRO A 55 25.74 12.67 -6.40
CA PRO A 55 26.52 12.94 -7.60
C PRO A 55 27.11 11.66 -8.20
N PHE A 56 27.17 11.60 -9.53
CA PHE A 56 27.72 10.45 -10.26
C PHE A 56 28.74 10.90 -11.29
N SER A 57 29.62 9.99 -11.69
CA SER A 57 30.63 10.24 -12.72
C SER A 57 30.97 8.99 -13.53
N GLY A 58 31.81 9.16 -14.56
CA GLY A 58 32.28 8.07 -15.40
C GLY A 58 31.26 7.57 -16.43
N GLY A 59 30.32 8.43 -16.84
CA GLY A 59 29.40 8.13 -17.95
C GLY A 59 28.08 8.89 -17.86
N GLN A 60 27.02 8.26 -18.38
CA GLN A 60 25.66 8.79 -18.41
C GLN A 60 24.73 7.93 -17.56
N ARG A 61 24.06 8.57 -16.60
CA ARG A 61 22.98 7.98 -15.82
C ARG A 61 21.65 8.25 -16.50
N ILE A 62 20.90 7.19 -16.78
CA ILE A 62 19.53 7.29 -17.28
C ILE A 62 18.63 6.61 -16.24
N SER A 63 17.53 7.24 -15.89
CA SER A 63 16.56 6.63 -14.97
C SER A 63 15.15 6.76 -15.49
N ILE A 64 14.40 5.67 -15.37
CA ILE A 64 13.00 5.59 -15.77
C ILE A 64 12.19 5.38 -14.50
N THR A 65 11.35 6.36 -14.17
CA THR A 65 10.42 6.31 -13.04
C THR A 65 9.05 5.93 -13.54
N HIS A 66 8.48 4.83 -13.03
CA HIS A 66 7.12 4.43 -13.27
C HIS A 66 6.32 4.59 -11.97
N PHE A 67 5.30 5.44 -12.01
CA PHE A 67 4.44 5.76 -10.89
C PHE A 67 3.05 6.13 -11.38
N THR A 68 2.09 6.13 -10.46
CA THR A 68 0.71 6.51 -10.72
C THR A 68 0.31 7.60 -9.75
N HIS A 69 -0.21 8.73 -10.25
CA HIS A 69 -0.75 9.80 -9.43
C HIS A 69 -2.07 9.39 -8.75
N SER A 70 -2.32 9.90 -7.54
CA SER A 70 -3.60 9.79 -6.82
C SER A 70 -4.82 10.11 -7.70
N THR A 71 -4.74 11.15 -8.53
CA THR A 71 -5.83 11.57 -9.43
C THR A 71 -6.32 10.50 -10.40
N VAL A 72 -5.44 9.57 -10.81
CA VAL A 72 -5.82 8.44 -11.66
C VAL A 72 -6.73 7.49 -10.88
N TRP A 73 -6.41 7.21 -9.62
CA TRP A 73 -7.20 6.35 -8.76
C TRP A 73 -8.54 6.98 -8.40
N ASP A 74 -8.52 8.28 -8.07
CA ASP A 74 -9.72 9.06 -7.78
C ASP A 74 -10.70 9.05 -8.96
N HIS A 75 -10.19 9.19 -10.19
CA HIS A 75 -11.00 9.16 -11.40
C HIS A 75 -11.80 7.86 -11.57
N PHE A 76 -11.22 6.73 -11.18
CA PHE A 76 -11.89 5.43 -11.25
C PHE A 76 -12.68 5.08 -9.97
N GLY A 77 -12.82 6.02 -9.03
CA GLY A 77 -13.52 5.79 -7.76
C GLY A 77 -12.83 4.75 -6.88
N ILE A 78 -11.54 4.50 -7.10
CA ILE A 78 -10.74 3.58 -6.28
C ILE A 78 -10.28 4.38 -5.06
N LEU A 79 -11.16 4.45 -4.05
CA LEU A 79 -10.84 5.03 -2.76
C LEU A 79 -9.94 4.07 -2.00
N PHE A 80 -8.70 4.49 -1.72
CA PHE A 80 -7.85 3.79 -0.77
C PHE A 80 -8.24 4.25 0.63
N PRO A 81 -8.80 3.39 1.50
CA PRO A 81 -9.43 3.79 2.78
C PRO A 81 -8.44 4.31 3.84
N TRP A 82 -7.19 4.62 3.46
CA TRP A 82 -6.12 4.99 4.36
C TRP A 82 -5.30 6.20 3.86
N SER A 83 -5.67 6.84 2.75
CA SER A 83 -4.95 8.02 2.21
C SER A 83 -5.27 9.34 2.92
N THR A 84 -6.15 9.32 3.92
CA THR A 84 -6.34 10.48 4.81
C THR A 84 -5.20 10.53 5.83
N PRO A 85 -4.79 11.73 6.30
CA PRO A 85 -3.88 11.85 7.42
C PRO A 85 -4.33 10.90 8.55
N TYR A 86 -3.39 10.20 9.17
CA TYR A 86 -3.62 9.11 10.14
C TYR A 86 -4.69 9.44 11.20
N ASP A 87 -4.90 10.72 11.53
CA ASP A 87 -5.91 11.19 12.47
C ASP A 87 -7.36 11.08 11.95
N ASP A 88 -7.61 11.38 10.67
CA ASP A 88 -8.95 11.35 10.06
C ASP A 88 -9.40 9.93 9.64
N SER A 89 -8.45 9.01 9.49
CA SER A 89 -8.72 7.63 9.07
C SER A 89 -9.59 6.86 10.06
N LYS A 90 -9.48 7.16 11.37
CA LYS A 90 -10.35 6.56 12.39
C LYS A 90 -11.77 7.07 12.29
N HIS A 91 -11.96 8.36 11.99
CA HIS A 91 -13.29 8.95 11.89
C HIS A 91 -14.02 8.38 10.67
N CYS A 92 -13.34 8.33 9.52
CA CYS A 92 -13.91 7.79 8.29
C CYS A 92 -14.20 6.28 8.39
N LEU A 93 -13.31 5.49 9.00
CA LEU A 93 -13.55 4.05 9.21
C LEU A 93 -14.76 3.80 10.12
N MET A 94 -14.92 4.60 11.17
CA MET A 94 -16.07 4.48 12.08
C MET A 94 -17.37 4.91 11.39
N GLU A 95 -17.36 5.97 10.58
CA GLU A 95 -18.52 6.36 9.77
C GLU A 95 -18.91 5.28 8.75
N LEU A 96 -17.93 4.65 8.08
CA LEU A 96 -18.18 3.58 7.13
C LEU A 96 -18.76 2.34 7.82
N ILE A 97 -18.24 1.97 9.00
CA ILE A 97 -18.75 0.86 9.81
C ILE A 97 -20.20 1.14 10.24
N GLU A 98 -20.50 2.36 10.67
CA GLU A 98 -21.86 2.74 11.08
C GLU A 98 -22.82 2.74 9.88
N GLN A 99 -22.39 3.22 8.70
CA GLN A 99 -23.17 3.13 7.47
C GLN A 99 -23.44 1.68 7.05
N MET A 100 -22.43 0.80 7.14
CA MET A 100 -22.60 -0.62 6.83
C MET A 100 -23.53 -1.33 7.81
N LYS A 101 -23.48 -1.00 9.12
CA LYS A 101 -24.42 -1.50 10.12
C LYS A 101 -25.84 -1.00 9.87
N ALA A 102 -26.00 0.29 9.54
CA ALA A 102 -27.29 0.88 9.21
C ALA A 102 -27.91 0.20 7.98
N GLN A 103 -27.11 -0.05 6.93
CA GLN A 103 -27.53 -0.74 5.73
C GLN A 103 -27.93 -2.21 6.02
N ALA A 104 -27.14 -2.93 6.83
CA ALA A 104 -27.46 -4.31 7.23
C ALA A 104 -28.76 -4.41 8.05
N THR A 105 -29.08 -3.35 8.82
CA THR A 105 -30.31 -3.23 9.60
C THR A 105 -31.51 -2.89 8.70
N ALA A 106 -31.32 -2.01 7.71
CA ALA A 106 -32.33 -1.66 6.70
C ALA A 106 -32.66 -2.84 5.77
N ASP A 107 -31.67 -3.68 5.44
CA ASP A 107 -31.84 -4.86 4.58
C ASP A 107 -32.47 -6.07 5.31
N GLY A 108 -32.90 -5.91 6.57
CA GLY A 108 -33.56 -6.97 7.35
C GLY A 108 -32.66 -8.17 7.69
N LYS A 109 -31.33 -8.05 7.49
CA LYS A 109 -30.32 -9.07 7.85
C LYS A 109 -29.82 -8.94 9.28
N GLY A 110 -30.50 -8.15 10.11
CA GLY A 110 -30.31 -8.11 11.56
C GLY A 110 -30.98 -9.30 12.25
N LYS A 111 -30.51 -10.53 12.01
CA LYS A 111 -30.80 -11.67 12.90
C LYS A 111 -29.57 -12.54 13.09
N GLU A 112 -29.09 -12.47 14.33
CA GLU A 112 -28.34 -13.49 15.07
C GLU A 112 -27.15 -14.11 14.35
N THR A 113 -25.95 -13.62 14.66
CA THR A 113 -24.83 -14.53 14.93
C THR A 113 -25.19 -15.36 16.16
N SER A 114 -26.11 -16.31 15.99
CA SER A 114 -26.29 -17.38 16.95
C SER A 114 -24.96 -18.11 17.03
N HIS A 115 -24.47 -18.24 18.26
CA HIS A 115 -23.38 -19.15 18.59
C HIS A 115 -23.68 -20.50 17.94
N ILE A 116 -22.99 -20.84 16.86
CA ILE A 116 -22.96 -22.21 16.37
C ILE A 116 -22.28 -23.00 17.48
N SER A 117 -23.06 -23.80 18.20
CA SER A 117 -22.52 -24.61 19.27
C SER A 117 -21.55 -25.61 18.67
N ARG A 118 -20.53 -25.99 19.43
CA ARG A 118 -19.51 -26.94 18.98
C ARG A 118 -20.12 -28.29 18.55
N ALA A 119 -21.30 -28.64 19.09
CA ALA A 119 -22.06 -29.83 18.72
C ALA A 119 -22.63 -29.76 17.29
N ASP A 120 -23.04 -28.58 16.82
CA ASP A 120 -23.59 -28.39 15.47
C ASP A 120 -22.52 -28.49 14.37
N LEU A 121 -21.27 -28.14 14.72
CA LEU A 121 -20.10 -28.29 13.85
C LEU A 121 -19.67 -29.76 13.68
N GLU A 122 -19.80 -30.57 14.72
CA GLU A 122 -19.50 -32.01 14.67
C GLU A 122 -20.54 -32.75 13.83
N LYS A 123 -21.84 -32.44 14.01
CA LYS A 123 -22.92 -33.08 13.25
C LYS A 123 -22.81 -32.83 11.73
N LYS A 124 -22.38 -31.62 11.33
CA LYS A 124 -22.13 -31.28 9.92
C LYS A 124 -20.91 -31.97 9.30
N LYS A 125 -19.97 -32.47 10.11
CA LYS A 125 -18.82 -33.26 9.62
C LYS A 125 -19.21 -34.71 9.35
N GLU A 126 -20.14 -35.27 10.12
CA GLU A 126 -20.65 -36.64 9.93
C GLU A 126 -21.46 -36.76 8.63
N GLU A 127 -22.28 -35.76 8.30
CA GLU A 127 -23.11 -35.74 7.08
C GLU A 127 -22.32 -35.55 5.78
N ARG A 128 -21.00 -35.27 5.86
CA ARG A 128 -20.10 -35.11 4.70
C ARG A 128 -19.19 -36.32 4.46
N LYS A 129 -19.37 -37.41 5.19
CA LYS A 129 -18.78 -38.72 4.90
C LYS A 129 -19.81 -39.62 4.25
#